data_AF-A0A5B2XR30-F1
#
_entry.id   AF-A0A5B2XR30-F1
#
_cell.length_a   1.000
_cell.length_b   1.000
_cell.length_c   1.000
_cell.angle_alpha   90.00
_cell.angle_beta   90.00
_cell.angle_gamma   90.00
#
_symmetry.space_group_name_H-M   'P 1'
#
loop_
_entity.id
_entity.type
_entity.pdbx_description
1 polymer ?
#
loop_
_entity_poly.entity_id
_entity_poly.type
_entity_poly.pdbx_seq_one_letter_code
_entity_poly.pdbx_strand_id
1 'polypeptide(L)' 'MGRSWKDVKAEKESIDLANGRDVDAARADARDRTDAHILGYRLAELRKRAKLTQQDLAARIGVRRLPGPTEPA' A
#
# COMPACT_ATOMS: atom_id res chain seq x y z
N MET A 1 2.22 40.96 6.09
CA MET A 1 1.17 39.94 5.95
C MET A 1 1.83 38.64 5.51
N GLY A 2 1.49 37.51 6.15
CA GLY A 2 2.04 36.20 5.77
C GLY A 2 1.46 35.70 4.44
N ARG A 3 2.14 34.76 3.79
CA ARG A 3 1.63 34.10 2.57
C ARG A 3 0.28 33.44 2.85
N SER A 4 -0.66 33.59 1.92
CA SER A 4 -1.94 32.89 2.04
C SER A 4 -1.75 31.41 1.73
N TRP A 5 -2.59 30.55 2.33
CA TRP A 5 -2.58 29.12 2.03
C TRP A 5 -2.85 28.81 0.55
N LYS A 6 -3.58 29.68 -0.14
CA LYS A 6 -3.84 29.57 -1.58
C LYS A 6 -2.57 29.75 -2.38
N ASP A 7 -1.75 30.74 -2.02
CA ASP A 7 -0.46 31.02 -2.70
C ASP A 7 0.51 29.84 -2.51
N VAL A 8 0.56 29.28 -1.31
CA VAL A 8 1.41 28.11 -1.00
C VAL A 8 1.01 26.89 -1.85
N LYS A 9 -0.29 26.65 -2.03
CA LYS A 9 -0.76 25.54 -2.88
C LYS A 9 -0.40 25.75 -4.34
N ALA A 10 -0.59 26.96 -4.87
CA ALA A 10 -0.27 27.28 -6.26
C ALA A 10 1.24 27.13 -6.54
N GLU A 11 2.08 27.57 -5.61
CA GLU A 11 3.53 27.40 -5.69
C GLU A 11 3.94 25.93 -5.69
N LYS A 12 3.37 25.12 -4.77
CA LYS A 12 3.58 23.66 -4.73
C LYS A 12 3.17 23.00 -6.04
N GLU A 13 2.01 23.34 -6.58
CA GLU A 13 1.52 22.80 -7.86
C GLU A 13 2.46 23.15 -9.02
N SER A 14 2.92 24.41 -9.09
CA SER A 14 3.90 24.83 -10.08
C SER A 14 5.21 24.06 -9.97
N ILE A 15 5.69 23.78 -8.75
CA ILE A 15 6.92 23.01 -8.51
C ILE A 15 6.74 21.55 -8.95
N ASP A 16 5.61 20.93 -8.60
CA ASP A 16 5.34 19.54 -8.98
C ASP A 16 5.24 19.38 -10.51
N LEU A 17 4.56 20.32 -11.18
CA LEU A 17 4.47 20.36 -12.65
C LEU A 17 5.83 20.54 -13.30
N ALA A 18 6.64 21.50 -12.81
CA ALA A 18 7.99 21.74 -13.33
C ALA A 18 8.91 20.53 -13.15
N ASN A 19 8.71 19.74 -12.09
CA ASN A 19 9.45 18.51 -11.82
C ASN A 19 8.88 17.27 -12.55
N GLY A 20 7.82 17.44 -13.36
CA GLY A 20 7.16 16.33 -14.06
C GLY A 20 6.53 15.29 -13.11
N ARG A 21 6.20 15.70 -11.87
CA ARG A 21 5.69 14.79 -10.85
C ARG A 21 4.19 14.56 -11.05
N ASP A 22 3.81 13.30 -11.22
CA ASP A 22 2.41 12.90 -11.11
C ASP A 22 2.04 12.65 -9.64
N VAL A 23 1.50 13.69 -9.00
CA VAL A 23 1.11 13.65 -7.59
C VAL A 23 -0.11 12.74 -7.38
N ASP A 24 -1.00 12.66 -8.36
CA ASP A 24 -2.24 11.91 -8.21
C ASP A 24 -2.00 10.41 -8.38
N ALA A 25 -1.15 10.01 -9.34
CA ALA A 25 -0.65 8.64 -9.41
C ALA A 25 0.08 8.25 -8.11
N ALA A 26 0.97 9.11 -7.60
CA ALA A 26 1.67 8.83 -6.35
C ALA A 26 0.74 8.67 -5.14
N ARG A 27 -0.38 9.41 -5.10
CA ARG A 27 -1.42 9.27 -4.08
C ARG A 27 -2.21 7.98 -4.24
N ALA A 28 -2.55 7.60 -5.47
CA ALA A 28 -3.23 6.34 -5.76
C ALA A 28 -2.35 5.15 -5.31
N ASP A 29 -1.07 5.14 -5.69
CA ASP A 29 -0.11 4.09 -5.28
C ASP A 29 0.07 4.02 -3.76
N ALA A 30 0.10 5.17 -3.09
CA ALA A 30 0.17 5.21 -1.62
C ALA A 30 -1.09 4.60 -0.99
N ARG A 31 -2.27 4.93 -1.52
CA ARG A 31 -3.54 4.40 -1.05
C ARG A 31 -3.63 2.89 -1.26
N ASP A 32 -3.28 2.39 -2.44
CA ASP A 32 -3.34 0.97 -2.77
C ASP A 32 -2.44 0.14 -1.85
N ARG A 33 -1.24 0.64 -1.52
CA ARG A 33 -0.35 0.01 -0.54
C ARG A 33 -0.96 -0.04 0.86
N THR A 34 -1.57 1.06 1.30
CA THR A 34 -2.25 1.11 2.61
C THR A 34 -3.43 0.14 2.65
N ASP A 35 -4.25 0.12 1.61
CA ASP A 35 -5.43 -0.75 1.52
C ASP A 35 -5.02 -2.22 1.50
N ALA A 36 -3.98 -2.59 0.74
CA ALA A 36 -3.42 -3.94 0.73
C ALA A 36 -2.89 -4.35 2.12
N HIS A 37 -2.21 -3.46 2.83
CA HIS A 37 -1.72 -3.71 4.19
C HIS A 37 -2.88 -3.96 5.18
N ILE A 38 -3.90 -3.10 5.15
CA ILE A 38 -5.08 -3.22 6.02
C ILE A 38 -5.83 -4.53 5.72
N LEU A 39 -6.02 -4.85 4.44
CA LEU A 39 -6.66 -6.10 4.02
C LEU A 39 -5.88 -7.32 4.50
N GLY A 40 -4.56 -7.32 4.34
CA GLY A 40 -3.68 -8.38 4.84
C GLY A 40 -3.78 -8.56 6.36
N TYR A 41 -3.80 -7.47 7.12
CA TYR A 41 -3.98 -7.50 8.57
C TYR A 41 -5.35 -8.08 8.96
N ARG A 42 -6.44 -7.59 8.33
CA ARG A 42 -7.80 -8.09 8.57
C ARG A 42 -7.92 -9.57 8.25
N LEU A 43 -7.34 -10.02 7.14
CA LEU A 43 -7.30 -11.43 6.76
C LEU A 43 -6.55 -12.27 7.79
N ALA A 44 -5.41 -11.79 8.28
CA ALA A 44 -4.64 -12.47 9.33
C ALA A 44 -5.46 -12.60 10.63
N GLU A 45 -6.19 -11.56 11.03
CA GLU A 45 -7.07 -11.62 12.20
C GLU A 45 -8.23 -12.60 12.02
N LEU A 46 -8.89 -12.60 10.86
CA LEU A 46 -9.94 -13.58 10.54
C LEU A 46 -9.41 -15.02 10.57
N ARG A 47 -8.22 -15.25 9.99
CA ARG A 47 -7.54 -16.55 10.01
C ARG A 47 -7.31 -17.03 11.45
N LYS A 48 -6.78 -16.16 12.32
CA LYS A 48 -6.55 -16.48 13.73
C LYS A 48 -7.84 -16.80 14.48
N ARG A 49 -8.89 -16.00 14.29
CA ARG A 49 -10.22 -16.22 14.91
C ARG A 49 -10.85 -17.54 14.48
N ALA A 50 -10.65 -17.92 13.22
CA ALA A 50 -11.07 -19.21 12.69
C ALA A 50 -10.14 -20.38 13.09
N LYS A 51 -9.11 -20.13 13.91
CA LYS A 51 -8.10 -21.11 14.35
C LYS A 51 -7.40 -21.82 13.18
N LEU A 52 -7.18 -21.10 12.07
CA LEU A 52 -6.57 -21.64 10.87
C LEU A 52 -5.07 -21.34 10.82
N THR A 53 -4.28 -22.29 10.33
CA THR A 53 -2.89 -22.02 9.95
C THR A 53 -2.83 -21.25 8.63
N GLN A 54 -1.64 -20.70 8.31
CA GLN A 54 -1.43 -20.08 7.00
C GLN A 54 -1.61 -21.08 5.85
N GLN A 55 -1.24 -22.36 6.06
CA GLN A 55 -1.42 -23.42 5.06
C GLN A 55 -2.91 -23.73 4.85
N ASP A 56 -3.70 -23.79 5.92
CA ASP A 56 -5.14 -24.04 5.84
C ASP A 56 -5.89 -22.91 5.13
N LEU A 57 -5.46 -21.66 5.36
CA LEU A 57 -6.01 -20.51 4.64
C LEU A 57 -5.63 -20.59 3.16
N ALA A 58 -4.35 -20.77 2.87
CA ALA A 58 -3.81 -20.84 1.51
C ALA A 58 -4.50 -21.92 0.66
N ALA A 59 -4.70 -23.12 1.24
CA ALA A 59 -5.45 -24.20 0.62
C ALA A 59 -6.90 -23.82 0.31
N ARG A 60 -7.59 -23.10 1.22
CA ARG A 60 -8.98 -22.65 1.02
C ARG A 60 -9.14 -21.59 -0.06
N ILE A 61 -8.17 -20.66 -0.19
CA ILE A 61 -8.23 -19.57 -1.17
C ILE A 61 -7.52 -19.92 -2.49
N GLY A 62 -7.06 -21.16 -2.66
CA GLY A 62 -6.40 -21.62 -3.89
C GLY A 62 -5.03 -20.99 -4.15
N VAL A 63 -4.39 -20.42 -3.13
CA VAL A 63 -3.06 -19.78 -3.28
C VAL A 63 -1.99 -20.76 -2.82
N ARG A 64 -1.02 -21.06 -3.68
CA ARG A 64 0.18 -21.81 -3.27
C ARG A 64 1.18 -20.87 -2.58
N ARG A 65 1.81 -21.36 -1.50
CA ARG A 65 2.93 -20.66 -0.85
C ARG A 65 4.02 -20.44 -1.91
N LEU A 66 4.37 -19.18 -2.20
CA LEU A 66 5.59 -18.87 -2.92
C LEU A 66 6.78 -19.34 -2.07
N PRO A 67 7.72 -20.14 -2.59
CA PRO A 67 8.95 -20.45 -1.87
C PRO A 67 9.61 -19.12 -1.46
N GLY A 68 10.09 -19.05 -0.22
CA GLY A 68 10.85 -17.88 0.24
C GLY A 68 12.10 -17.68 -0.62
N PRO A 69 12.74 -16.50 -0.57
CA PRO A 69 14.00 -16.29 -1.29
C PRO A 69 14.96 -17.40 -0.86
N THR A 70 15.33 -18.26 -1.80
CA THR A 70 16.40 -19.22 -1.63
C THR A 70 17.67 -18.42 -1.45
N GLU A 71 18.22 -18.40 -0.24
CA GLU A 71 19.58 -17.90 -0.04
C GLU A 71 20.51 -18.67 -1.00
N PRO A 72 21.36 -17.98 -1.77
CA PRO A 72 22.38 -18.67 -2.55
C PRO A 72 23.34 -19.39 -1.58
N ALA A 73 23.61 -20.66 -1.90
CA ALA A 73 24.54 -21.53 -1.19
C ALA A 73 25.98 -21.00 -1.19
#